data_AF-A0A350CYU3-F1
#
_entry.id   AF-A0A350CYU3-F1
#
_cell.length_a   1.000
_cell.length_b   1.000
_cell.length_c   1.000
_cell.angle_alpha   90.00
_cell.angle_beta   90.00
_cell.angle_gamma   90.00
#
_symmetry.space_group_name_H-M   'P 1'
#
loop_
_entity.id
_entity.type
_entity.pdbx_description
1 polymer ?
#
loop_
_entity_poly.entity_id
_entity_poly.type
_entity_poly.pdbx_seq_one_letter_code
_entity_poly.pdbx_strand_id
1 'polypeptide(L)'
;MNNYEKNSEEKIIVDGIVIPTQAELLNMPESDYMNERQQAFFKHLLREREAQLRSNAGATAEHLRDNTIISDMADRATIEEEHALELRTRDRERKLLKKVQEALQRLEKGEYGWCEETGDPIGIPRLLARPTATLSLEAQQRRELRQKLYGN
;
A
#
# COMPACT_ATOMS: atom_id res chain seq x y z
N MET A 1 -13.90 3.21 2.19
CA MET A 1 -14.20 2.11 3.13
C MET A 1 -13.48 0.88 2.64
N ASN A 2 -12.59 0.29 3.46
CA ASN A 2 -11.90 -0.95 3.11
C ASN A 2 -12.91 -2.11 3.16
N ASN A 3 -12.86 -3.02 2.19
CA ASN A 3 -13.77 -4.17 2.09
C ASN A 3 -13.67 -5.17 3.27
N TYR A 4 -12.75 -4.94 4.21
CA TYR A 4 -12.44 -5.82 5.33
C TYR A 4 -13.27 -5.56 6.60
N GLU A 5 -14.11 -4.53 6.63
CA GLU A 5 -14.98 -4.21 7.78
C GLU A 5 -16.41 -4.78 7.65
N LYS A 6 -16.73 -5.46 6.54
CA LYS A 6 -18.03 -6.14 6.42
C LYS A 6 -17.95 -7.55 7.03
N ASN A 7 -18.77 -7.78 8.05
CA ASN A 7 -19.22 -9.09 8.48
C ASN A 7 -19.98 -9.78 7.32
N SER A 8 -19.26 -10.31 6.34
CA SER A 8 -19.78 -11.25 5.36
C SER A 8 -19.18 -12.61 5.66
N GLU A 9 -20.03 -13.60 5.97
CA GLU A 9 -19.65 -15.00 6.22
C GLU A 9 -18.96 -15.68 5.01
N GLU A 10 -18.73 -14.94 3.93
CA GLU A 10 -18.06 -15.37 2.72
C GLU A 10 -16.55 -15.40 2.91
N LYS A 11 -16.03 -16.62 2.96
CA LYS A 11 -14.59 -16.89 3.01
C LYS A 11 -13.97 -16.53 1.66
N ILE A 12 -13.05 -15.58 1.66
CA ILE A 12 -12.24 -15.27 0.48
C ILE A 12 -11.19 -16.37 0.31
N ILE A 13 -11.10 -16.92 -0.90
CA ILE A 13 -10.13 -17.96 -1.27
C ILE A 13 -9.15 -17.37 -2.28
N VAL A 14 -7.85 -17.46 -1.98
CA VAL A 14 -6.76 -17.02 -2.86
C VAL A 14 -5.80 -18.17 -3.03
N ASP A 15 -5.56 -18.58 -4.28
CA ASP A 15 -4.68 -19.72 -4.62
C ASP A 15 -5.04 -21.02 -3.85
N GLY A 16 -6.34 -21.25 -3.59
CA GLY A 16 -6.83 -22.40 -2.83
C GLY A 16 -6.73 -22.26 -1.29
N ILE A 17 -6.21 -21.14 -0.80
CA ILE A 17 -6.06 -20.84 0.64
C ILE A 17 -7.20 -19.93 1.10
N VAL A 18 -7.88 -20.33 2.17
CA VAL A 18 -8.84 -19.45 2.87
C VAL A 18 -8.05 -18.41 3.65
N ILE A 19 -8.13 -17.15 3.20
CA ILE A 19 -7.44 -16.06 3.88
C ILE A 19 -8.14 -15.73 5.20
N PRO A 20 -7.40 -15.43 6.27
CA PRO A 20 -7.97 -15.00 7.54
C PRO A 20 -8.64 -13.62 7.40
N THR A 21 -9.60 -13.33 8.27
CA THR A 21 -10.06 -11.95 8.46
C THR A 21 -8.98 -11.12 9.17
N GLN A 22 -9.11 -9.79 9.16
CA GLN A 22 -8.19 -8.92 9.92
C GLN A 22 -8.21 -9.24 11.43
N ALA A 23 -9.38 -9.54 11.98
CA ALA A 23 -9.51 -9.93 13.39
C ALA A 23 -8.84 -11.27 13.69
N GLU A 24 -9.02 -12.27 12.82
CA GLU A 24 -8.33 -13.55 12.95
C GLU A 24 -6.81 -13.38 12.85
N LEU A 25 -6.33 -12.60 11.88
CA LEU A 25 -4.90 -12.34 11.67
C LEU A 25 -4.22 -11.72 12.90
N LEU A 26 -4.91 -10.81 13.59
CA LEU A 26 -4.40 -10.16 14.82
C LEU A 26 -4.36 -11.09 16.03
N ASN A 27 -5.18 -12.14 16.04
CA ASN A 27 -5.29 -13.09 17.15
C ASN A 27 -4.50 -14.39 16.90
N MET A 28 -3.85 -14.53 15.74
CA MET A 28 -2.97 -15.67 15.46
C MET A 28 -1.74 -15.65 16.38
N PRO A 29 -1.26 -16.83 16.83
CA PRO A 29 -0.07 -16.93 17.66
C PRO A 29 1.18 -16.46 16.91
N GLU A 30 2.21 -16.03 17.64
CA GLU A 30 3.49 -15.63 17.04
C GLU A 30 4.16 -16.76 16.24
N SER A 31 3.90 -18.03 16.58
CA SER A 31 4.37 -19.19 15.82
C SER A 31 3.81 -19.27 14.40
N ASP A 32 2.69 -18.60 14.14
CA ASP A 32 2.02 -18.55 12.83
C ASP A 32 2.49 -17.36 11.99
N TYR A 33 3.45 -16.58 12.49
CA TYR A 33 3.93 -15.39 11.82
C TYR A 33 4.41 -15.69 10.39
N MET A 34 3.83 -14.98 9.42
CA MET A 34 4.08 -15.16 8.00
C MET A 34 3.94 -16.60 7.50
N ASN A 35 3.05 -17.40 8.11
CA ASN A 35 2.65 -18.68 7.53
C ASN A 35 1.88 -18.47 6.20
N GLU A 36 1.57 -19.56 5.49
CA GLU A 36 0.90 -19.52 4.19
C GLU A 36 -0.41 -18.72 4.21
N ARG A 37 -1.19 -18.80 5.31
CA ARG A 37 -2.45 -18.08 5.45
C ARG A 37 -2.25 -16.58 5.60
N GLN A 38 -1.27 -16.16 6.41
CA GLN A 38 -0.92 -14.75 6.57
C GLN A 38 -0.35 -14.17 5.27
N GLN A 39 0.54 -14.91 4.60
CA GLN A 39 1.09 -14.49 3.31
C GLN A 39 0.00 -14.36 2.25
N ALA A 40 -0.94 -15.30 2.18
CA ALA A 40 -2.08 -15.24 1.26
C ALA A 40 -2.96 -14.00 1.52
N PHE A 41 -3.20 -13.65 2.79
CA PHE A 41 -3.91 -12.41 3.15
C PHE A 41 -3.19 -11.17 2.62
N PHE A 42 -1.90 -11.01 2.91
CA PHE A 42 -1.15 -9.82 2.46
C PHE A 42 -0.98 -9.77 0.95
N LYS A 43 -0.83 -10.93 0.29
CA LYS A 43 -0.83 -11.03 -1.17
C LYS A 43 -2.14 -10.52 -1.75
N HIS A 44 -3.28 -10.95 -1.22
CA HIS A 44 -4.60 -10.46 -1.63
C HIS A 44 -4.72 -8.95 -1.45
N LEU A 45 -4.43 -8.44 -0.25
CA LEU A 45 -4.48 -7.02 0.08
C LEU A 45 -3.60 -6.16 -0.84
N LEU A 46 -2.38 -6.61 -1.14
CA LEU A 46 -1.47 -5.91 -2.03
C LEU A 46 -1.94 -5.94 -3.49
N ARG A 47 -2.54 -7.05 -3.96
CA ARG A 47 -3.10 -7.15 -5.32
C ARG A 47 -4.33 -6.26 -5.50
N GLU A 48 -5.24 -6.22 -4.53
CA GLU A 48 -6.36 -5.28 -4.55
C GLU A 48 -5.86 -3.83 -4.62
N ARG A 49 -4.83 -3.51 -3.82
CA ARG A 49 -4.24 -2.17 -3.81
C ARG A 49 -3.52 -1.84 -5.11
N GLU A 50 -2.84 -2.80 -5.73
CA GLU A 50 -2.24 -2.66 -7.05
C GLU A 50 -3.31 -2.33 -8.10
N ALA A 51 -4.41 -3.09 -8.12
CA ALA A 51 -5.53 -2.88 -9.03
C ALA A 51 -6.17 -1.49 -8.85
N GLN A 52 -6.42 -1.07 -7.61
CA GLN A 52 -6.97 0.25 -7.31
C GLN A 52 -6.07 1.37 -7.81
N LEU A 53 -4.76 1.29 -7.57
CA LEU A 53 -3.80 2.32 -8.01
C LEU A 53 -3.72 2.41 -9.54
N ARG A 54 -3.81 1.28 -10.24
CA ARG A 54 -3.85 1.25 -11.70
C ARG A 54 -5.15 1.85 -12.25
N SER A 55 -6.28 1.55 -11.61
CA SER A 55 -7.58 2.14 -11.98
C SER A 55 -7.59 3.65 -11.81
N ASN A 56 -7.10 4.15 -10.67
CA ASN A 56 -6.97 5.58 -10.40
C ASN A 56 -6.12 6.27 -11.47
N ALA A 57 -4.95 5.70 -11.77
CA ALA A 57 -4.06 6.24 -12.79
C ALA A 57 -4.72 6.34 -14.18
N GLY A 58 -5.62 5.42 -14.52
CA GLY A 58 -6.42 5.46 -15.75
C GLY A 58 -7.42 6.61 -15.76
N ALA A 59 -8.23 6.74 -14.70
CA ALA A 59 -9.28 7.76 -14.58
C ALA A 59 -8.70 9.19 -14.58
N THR A 60 -7.61 9.42 -13.84
CA THR A 60 -6.89 10.71 -13.80
C THR A 60 -6.31 11.09 -15.17
N ALA A 61 -5.83 10.11 -15.96
CA ALA A 61 -5.30 10.39 -17.28
C ALA A 61 -6.37 10.81 -18.30
N GLU A 62 -7.61 10.38 -18.11
CA GLU A 62 -8.77 10.80 -18.91
C GLU A 62 -9.19 12.22 -18.53
N HIS A 63 -9.33 12.50 -17.23
CA HIS A 63 -9.70 13.82 -16.71
C HIS A 63 -8.75 14.95 -17.15
N LEU A 64 -7.44 14.72 -17.14
CA LEU A 64 -6.44 15.68 -17.63
C LEU A 64 -6.60 16.01 -19.13
N ARG A 65 -7.04 15.05 -19.94
CA ARG A 65 -7.27 15.28 -21.38
C ARG A 65 -8.48 16.17 -21.60
N ASP A 66 -9.55 15.93 -20.86
CA ASP A 66 -10.81 16.65 -21.00
C ASP A 66 -10.68 18.13 -20.60
N ASN A 67 -9.98 18.42 -19.48
CA ASN A 67 -9.75 19.80 -19.02
C ASN A 67 -8.84 20.62 -19.94
N THR A 68 -8.06 19.98 -20.81
CA THR A 68 -7.22 20.69 -21.80
C THR A 68 -8.06 21.23 -22.97
N ILE A 69 -9.24 20.68 -23.23
CA ILE A 69 -10.03 20.95 -24.44
C ILE A 69 -10.98 22.15 -24.28
N ILE A 70 -11.30 22.55 -23.03
CA ILE A 70 -12.33 23.57 -22.74
C ILE A 70 -11.82 24.52 -21.65
N SER A 71 -11.13 25.60 -22.01
CA SER A 71 -10.86 26.70 -21.08
C SER A 71 -10.83 28.02 -21.82
N ASP A 72 -11.61 28.99 -21.35
CA ASP A 72 -11.43 30.39 -21.70
C ASP A 72 -10.26 31.00 -20.90
N MET A 73 -9.95 32.27 -21.13
CA MET A 73 -8.84 32.95 -20.46
C MET A 73 -9.09 33.23 -18.97
N ALA A 74 -10.36 33.25 -18.53
CA ALA A 74 -10.72 33.56 -17.14
C ALA A 74 -10.50 32.36 -16.22
N ASP A 75 -10.76 31.15 -16.72
CA ASP A 75 -10.65 29.90 -15.94
C ASP A 75 -9.24 29.26 -15.98
N ARG A 76 -8.36 29.78 -16.85
CA ARG A 76 -7.04 29.22 -17.12
C ARG A 76 -6.17 29.06 -15.86
N ALA A 77 -6.18 30.06 -14.99
CA ALA A 77 -5.36 30.05 -13.77
C ALA A 77 -5.80 28.93 -12.81
N THR A 78 -7.10 28.72 -12.65
CA THR A 78 -7.67 27.66 -11.81
C THR A 78 -7.37 26.28 -12.38
N ILE A 79 -7.54 26.09 -13.69
CA ILE A 79 -7.27 24.82 -14.36
C ILE A 79 -5.78 24.45 -14.30
N GLU A 80 -4.87 25.41 -14.45
CA GLU A 80 -3.43 25.17 -14.32
C GLU A 80 -3.06 24.72 -12.88
N GLU A 81 -3.68 25.29 -11.85
CA GLU A 81 -3.48 24.88 -10.45
C GLU A 81 -4.00 23.46 -10.18
N GLU A 82 -5.21 23.14 -10.63
CA GLU A 82 -5.81 21.81 -10.53
C GLU A 82 -4.95 20.75 -11.22
N HIS A 83 -4.49 21.05 -12.45
CA HIS A 83 -3.59 20.20 -13.21
C HIS A 83 -2.27 19.95 -12.46
N ALA A 84 -1.68 20.99 -11.84
CA ALA A 84 -0.46 20.85 -11.06
C ALA A 84 -0.66 19.96 -9.82
N LEU A 85 -1.81 20.07 -9.14
CA LEU A 85 -2.17 19.21 -8.01
C LEU A 85 -2.35 17.75 -8.46
N GLU A 86 -3.06 17.55 -9.56
CA GLU A 86 -3.34 16.24 -10.14
C GLU A 86 -2.06 15.50 -10.55
N LEU A 87 -1.11 16.21 -11.19
CA LEU A 87 0.21 15.67 -11.51
C LEU A 87 0.99 15.21 -10.27
N ARG A 88 0.96 15.98 -9.18
CA ARG A 88 1.61 15.61 -7.91
C ARG A 88 0.98 14.37 -7.30
N THR A 89 -0.35 14.26 -7.34
CA THR A 89 -1.08 13.08 -6.87
C THR A 89 -0.68 11.85 -7.67
N ARG A 90 -0.69 11.94 -9.00
CA ARG A 90 -0.27 10.84 -9.89
C ARG A 90 1.16 10.37 -9.59
N ASP A 91 2.09 11.29 -9.37
CA ASP A 91 3.47 10.93 -9.04
C ASP A 91 3.58 10.19 -7.69
N ARG A 92 2.77 10.55 -6.70
CA ARG A 92 2.69 9.83 -5.42
C ARG A 92 2.11 8.43 -5.61
N GLU A 93 1.03 8.31 -6.37
CA GLU A 93 0.40 7.02 -6.68
C GLU A 93 1.34 6.10 -7.48
N ARG A 94 2.06 6.63 -8.47
CA ARG A 94 3.08 5.89 -9.22
C ARG A 94 4.18 5.35 -8.32
N LYS A 95 4.69 6.18 -7.41
CA LYS A 95 5.70 5.75 -6.42
C LYS A 95 5.14 4.71 -5.46
N LEU A 96 3.87 4.84 -5.06
CA LEU A 96 3.22 3.86 -4.21
C LEU A 96 2.99 2.53 -4.94
N LEU A 97 2.58 2.55 -6.21
CA LEU A 97 2.42 1.37 -7.05
C LEU A 97 3.73 0.58 -7.14
N LYS A 98 4.85 1.27 -7.37
CA LYS A 98 6.18 0.64 -7.36
C LYS A 98 6.45 -0.07 -6.02
N LYS A 99 6.15 0.55 -4.88
CA LYS A 99 6.32 -0.05 -3.55
C LYS A 99 5.40 -1.25 -3.30
N VAL A 100 4.19 -1.24 -3.86
CA VAL A 100 3.27 -2.38 -3.79
C VAL A 100 3.83 -3.55 -4.60
N GLN A 101 4.36 -3.30 -5.79
CA GLN A 101 5.00 -4.32 -6.62
C GLN A 101 6.26 -4.90 -5.95
N GLU A 102 7.10 -4.06 -5.34
CA GLU A 102 8.25 -4.50 -4.54
C GLU A 102 7.82 -5.37 -3.35
N ALA A 103 6.72 -5.03 -2.66
CA ALA A 103 6.16 -5.84 -1.59
C ALA A 103 5.67 -7.22 -2.07
N LEU A 104 5.01 -7.28 -3.23
CA LEU A 104 4.60 -8.54 -3.86
C LEU A 104 5.81 -9.41 -4.24
N GLN A 105 6.88 -8.81 -4.75
CA GLN A 105 8.12 -9.55 -5.03
C GLN A 105 8.77 -10.10 -3.75
N ARG A 106 8.74 -9.35 -2.64
CA ARG A 106 9.23 -9.84 -1.34
C ARG A 106 8.40 -11.01 -0.83
N LEU A 107 7.09 -11.04 -1.08
CA LEU A 107 6.25 -12.20 -0.75
C LEU A 107 6.69 -13.43 -1.55
N GLU A 108 6.91 -13.28 -2.85
CA GLU A 108 7.39 -14.39 -3.71
C GLU A 108 8.75 -14.94 -3.28
N LYS A 109 9.61 -14.10 -2.69
CA LYS A 109 10.92 -14.49 -2.17
C LYS A 109 10.90 -15.02 -0.73
N GLY A 110 9.76 -14.94 -0.02
CA GLY A 110 9.67 -15.26 1.41
C GLY A 110 10.34 -14.24 2.34
N GLU A 111 10.61 -13.02 1.86
CA GLU A 111 11.26 -11.93 2.61
C GLU A 111 10.23 -10.96 3.24
N TYR A 112 8.96 -11.06 2.84
CA TYR A 112 7.91 -10.18 3.33
C TYR A 112 7.64 -10.41 4.82
N GLY A 113 7.39 -9.31 5.54
CA GLY A 113 7.18 -9.33 6.99
C GLY A 113 8.45 -9.03 7.78
N TRP A 114 9.65 -9.23 7.22
CA TRP A 114 10.89 -9.02 7.97
C TRP A 114 11.48 -7.63 7.75
N CYS A 115 12.09 -7.08 8.81
CA CYS A 115 12.77 -5.79 8.78
C CYS A 115 14.05 -5.87 7.94
N GLU A 116 14.18 -5.03 6.92
CA GLU A 116 15.37 -5.01 6.04
C GLU A 116 16.67 -4.59 6.77
N GLU A 117 16.57 -3.87 7.89
CA GLU A 117 17.74 -3.41 8.65
C GLU A 117 18.19 -4.39 9.74
N THR A 118 17.25 -5.09 10.38
CA THR A 118 17.55 -5.89 11.58
C THR A 118 17.20 -7.37 11.44
N GLY A 119 16.37 -7.75 10.47
CA GLY A 119 15.80 -9.09 10.33
C GLY A 119 14.61 -9.37 11.26
N ASP A 120 14.29 -8.47 12.19
CA ASP A 120 13.20 -8.65 13.16
C ASP A 120 11.81 -8.65 12.50
N PRO A 121 10.80 -9.31 13.10
CA PRO A 121 9.43 -9.27 12.60
C PRO A 121 8.87 -7.85 12.57
N ILE A 122 8.29 -7.47 11.44
CA ILE A 122 7.42 -6.31 11.33
C ILE A 122 6.05 -6.74 11.85
N GLY A 123 5.60 -6.12 12.95
CA GLY A 123 4.33 -6.48 13.58
C GLY A 123 3.14 -6.46 12.62
N ILE A 124 2.26 -7.45 12.73
CA ILE A 124 1.03 -7.58 11.94
C ILE A 124 0.18 -6.29 11.94
N PRO A 125 -0.06 -5.60 13.08
CA PRO A 125 -0.80 -4.33 13.08
C PRO A 125 -0.18 -3.26 12.17
N ARG A 126 1.16 -3.23 12.09
CA ARG A 126 1.89 -2.28 11.24
C ARG A 126 1.76 -2.64 9.76
N LEU A 127 1.82 -3.92 9.41
CA LEU A 127 1.64 -4.37 8.03
C LEU A 127 0.19 -4.17 7.57
N LEU A 128 -0.80 -4.34 8.45
CA LEU A 128 -2.20 -4.00 8.16
C LEU A 128 -2.37 -2.51 7.86
N ALA A 129 -1.77 -1.64 8.68
CA ALA A 129 -1.82 -0.19 8.46
C ALA A 129 -1.03 0.24 7.21
N ARG A 130 0.12 -0.39 6.97
CA ARG A 130 1.03 -0.07 5.87
C ARG A 130 1.65 -1.35 5.29
N PRO A 131 0.98 -2.01 4.33
CA PRO A 131 1.45 -3.31 3.80
C PRO A 131 2.71 -3.19 2.94
N THR A 132 3.15 -1.99 2.61
CA THR A 132 4.44 -1.73 1.93
C THR A 132 5.56 -1.40 2.91
N ALA A 133 5.39 -1.59 4.23
CA ALA A 133 6.46 -1.35 5.18
C ALA A 133 7.63 -2.32 4.96
N THR A 134 8.85 -1.81 5.15
CA THR A 134 10.09 -2.59 5.05
C THR A 134 10.90 -2.61 6.34
N LEU A 135 10.54 -1.75 7.30
CA LEU A 135 11.23 -1.61 8.58
C LEU A 135 10.26 -1.89 9.72
N SER A 136 10.77 -2.50 10.80
CA SER A 136 10.09 -2.58 12.09
C SER A 136 9.83 -1.18 12.66
N LEU A 137 8.98 -1.08 13.68
CA LEU A 137 8.67 0.21 14.30
C LEU A 137 9.94 0.83 14.92
N GLU A 138 10.72 0.02 15.62
CA GLU A 138 11.96 0.45 16.28
C GLU A 138 13.03 0.88 15.28
N ALA A 139 13.22 0.11 14.20
CA ALA A 139 14.17 0.47 13.14
C ALA A 139 13.77 1.80 12.47
N GLN A 140 12.47 1.97 12.20
CA GLN A 140 11.95 3.23 11.66
C GLN A 140 12.22 4.41 12.61
N GLN A 141 11.95 4.26 13.91
CA GLN A 141 12.20 5.31 14.91
C GLN A 141 13.69 5.66 15.00
N ARG A 142 14.56 4.66 14.99
CA ARG A 142 16.02 4.85 15.01
C ARG A 142 16.50 5.62 13.78
N ARG A 143 15.97 5.29 12.60
CA ARG A 143 16.27 5.98 11.35
C ARG A 143 15.82 7.44 11.37
N GLU A 144 14.61 7.70 11.85
CA GLU A 144 14.07 9.06 11.99
C GLU A 144 14.87 9.89 13.00
N LEU A 145 15.28 9.30 14.13
CA LEU A 145 16.15 9.96 15.09
C LEU A 145 17.52 10.32 14.48
N ARG A 146 18.15 9.38 13.77
CA ARG A 146 19.41 9.63 13.06
C ARG A 146 19.25 10.74 12.03
N GLN A 147 18.15 10.75 11.28
CA GLN A 147 17.88 11.81 10.31
C GLN A 147 17.69 13.17 10.99
N LYS A 148 17.05 13.24 12.16
CA LYS A 148 16.91 14.50 12.92
C LYS A 148 18.25 15.01 13.47
N LEU A 149 19.15 14.11 13.86
CA LEU A 149 20.45 14.48 14.47
C LEU A 149 21.51 14.85 13.43
N TYR A 150 21.46 14.25 12.23
CA TYR A 150 22.53 14.37 11.22
C TYR A 150 22.04 14.82 9.84
N GLY A 151 20.74 15.00 9.64
CA GLY A 151 20.15 15.48 8.39
C GLY A 151 20.03 16.99 8.39
N ASN A 152 20.98 17.67 7.72
CA ASN A 152 20.77 19.01 7.17
C ASN A 152 20.01 18.91 5.84
#